data_AF-A0A7U2MCI3-F1
#
_entry.id   AF-A0A7U2MCI3-F1
#
_cell.length_a   1.000
_cell.length_b   1.000
_cell.length_c   1.000
_cell.angle_alpha   90.00
_cell.angle_beta   90.00
_cell.angle_gamma   90.00
#
_symmetry.space_group_name_H-M   'P 1'
#
loop_
_entity.id
_entity.type
_entity.pdbx_description
1 polymer ?
#
loop_
_entity_poly.entity_id
_entity_poly.type
_entity_poly.pdbx_seq_one_letter_code
_entity_poly.pdbx_strand_id
1 'polypeptide(L)'
;MSTSRNPSHGRSRICNAAQMERKRILDREHQRLRRQKAKRLSEMIQAEMSDLRQDLTFALERLDRLYQLVARCTTFIREPTWVAVSGFSSFQPRRFEPDEKDRFTKDPKALHTFRRWLEHNANKTYPLFFARSEAQGEARNEFVNSMRDALKNPGLEEKVIPPWAGPLSVGIASRLTPGVGYLESLNDPKTAVVYDEPRSYLGIAAAGYPNYYMFLGPNSPIGNGPVLVGTEAQADYICKHITRIQQQGIKSIEVTKEAVDDFIEHRDQYMKDMVWNEDCRSWYKGNTADGKIVALWPGSTLHYIDTLRQVRYEDFKVQYFGNHFSYLGNGMSKLEMAPDADLAYYIRQRDDAPIIGAKFVYKKAGPELAAINMTAAKASEETTTDVSRLKFTNRSVPG
;
A
#
# COMPACT_ATOMS: atom_id res chain seq x y z
N MET A 1 -10.28 43.80 -66.25
CA MET A 1 -10.49 43.42 -64.84
C MET A 1 -11.24 42.10 -64.79
N SER A 2 -10.56 40.98 -64.50
CA SER A 2 -11.22 39.82 -63.89
C SER A 2 -10.19 39.09 -63.02
N THR A 3 -10.43 39.08 -61.71
CA THR A 3 -9.59 38.42 -60.71
C THR A 3 -10.19 37.04 -60.42
N SER A 4 -9.50 35.97 -60.82
CA SER A 4 -9.87 34.60 -60.42
C SER A 4 -9.46 34.34 -58.97
N ARG A 5 -10.42 34.17 -58.07
CA ARG A 5 -10.17 33.72 -56.69
C ARG A 5 -9.99 32.20 -56.68
N ASN A 6 -8.83 31.75 -56.20
CA ASN A 6 -8.45 30.35 -56.09
C ASN A 6 -9.03 29.74 -54.78
N PRO A 7 -9.80 28.64 -54.78
CA PRO A 7 -10.51 28.14 -53.57
C PRO A 7 -9.65 27.27 -52.63
N SER A 8 -8.35 27.10 -52.89
CA SER A 8 -7.52 26.07 -52.25
C SER A 8 -7.04 26.39 -50.84
N HIS A 9 -7.11 27.64 -50.38
CA HIS A 9 -6.59 28.06 -49.07
C HIS A 9 -7.56 27.86 -47.88
N GLY A 10 -8.84 27.56 -48.13
CA GLY A 10 -9.84 27.37 -47.07
C GLY A 10 -9.80 25.99 -46.40
N ARG A 11 -9.54 24.91 -47.15
CA ARG A 11 -9.63 23.53 -46.63
C ARG A 11 -8.46 23.15 -45.70
N SER A 12 -7.25 23.65 -45.94
CA SER A 12 -6.06 23.36 -45.12
C SER A 12 -6.15 23.95 -43.71
N ARG A 13 -6.66 25.17 -43.56
CA ARG A 13 -6.86 25.82 -42.25
C ARG A 13 -7.94 25.14 -41.41
N ILE A 14 -9.01 24.65 -42.04
CA ILE A 14 -10.09 23.93 -41.37
C ILE A 14 -9.62 22.55 -40.85
N CYS A 15 -8.76 21.86 -41.62
CA CYS A 15 -8.19 20.58 -41.20
C CYS A 15 -7.23 20.73 -40.00
N ASN A 16 -6.38 21.76 -39.98
CA ASN A 16 -5.50 22.06 -38.84
C ASN A 16 -6.27 22.50 -37.59
N ALA A 17 -7.34 23.27 -37.75
CA ALA A 17 -8.22 23.66 -36.65
C ALA A 17 -8.95 22.44 -36.05
N ALA A 18 -9.45 21.53 -36.88
CA ALA A 18 -10.10 20.30 -36.42
C ALA A 18 -9.14 19.33 -35.73
N GLN A 19 -7.88 19.26 -36.16
CA GLN A 19 -6.84 18.46 -35.52
C GLN A 19 -6.39 19.05 -34.17
N MET A 20 -6.24 20.39 -34.08
CA MET A 20 -5.95 21.07 -32.81
C MET A 20 -7.09 20.92 -31.82
N GLU A 21 -8.35 20.99 -32.28
CA GLU A 21 -9.51 20.82 -31.41
C GLU A 21 -9.63 19.38 -30.90
N ARG A 22 -9.38 18.36 -31.75
CA ARG A 22 -9.29 16.95 -31.30
C ARG A 22 -8.20 16.72 -30.26
N LYS A 23 -7.02 17.34 -30.44
CA LYS A 23 -5.92 17.26 -29.46
C LYS A 23 -6.33 17.90 -28.13
N ARG A 24 -6.98 19.07 -28.16
CA ARG A 24 -7.52 19.74 -26.95
C ARG A 24 -8.58 18.90 -26.25
N ILE A 25 -9.45 18.21 -26.99
CA ILE A 25 -10.46 17.32 -26.42
C ILE A 25 -9.79 16.12 -25.72
N LEU A 26 -8.84 15.47 -26.37
CA LEU A 26 -8.07 14.36 -25.78
C LEU A 26 -7.27 14.79 -24.55
N ASP A 27 -6.63 15.97 -24.59
CA ASP A 27 -5.88 16.51 -23.45
C ASP A 27 -6.81 16.82 -22.27
N ARG A 28 -8.02 17.35 -22.54
CA ARG A 28 -9.07 17.57 -21.53
C ARG A 28 -9.60 16.27 -20.95
N GLU A 29 -9.83 15.25 -21.75
CA GLU A 29 -10.25 13.92 -21.28
C GLU A 29 -9.16 13.25 -20.45
N HIS A 30 -7.90 13.35 -20.86
CA HIS A 30 -6.77 12.77 -20.13
C HIS A 30 -6.55 13.50 -18.79
N GLN A 31 -6.69 14.83 -18.75
CA GLN A 31 -6.71 15.59 -17.48
C GLN A 31 -7.91 15.22 -16.61
N ARG A 32 -9.10 15.02 -17.19
CA ARG A 32 -10.29 14.59 -16.46
C ARG A 32 -10.12 13.20 -15.84
N LEU A 33 -9.56 12.25 -16.59
CA LEU A 33 -9.23 10.90 -16.11
C LEU A 33 -8.17 10.93 -15.01
N ARG A 34 -7.12 11.75 -15.16
CA ARG A 34 -6.11 11.95 -14.10
C ARG A 34 -6.74 12.53 -12.83
N ARG A 35 -7.60 13.55 -12.94
CA ARG A 35 -8.33 14.11 -11.80
C ARG A 35 -9.29 13.10 -11.16
N GLN A 36 -9.98 12.27 -11.95
CA GLN A 36 -10.85 11.21 -11.43
C GLN A 36 -10.06 10.12 -10.71
N LYS A 37 -8.91 9.70 -11.25
CA LYS A 37 -8.01 8.76 -10.60
C LYS A 37 -7.42 9.33 -9.31
N ALA A 38 -6.94 10.59 -9.33
CA ALA A 38 -6.44 11.28 -8.15
C ALA A 38 -7.54 11.47 -7.10
N LYS A 39 -8.78 11.79 -7.50
CA LYS A 39 -9.91 11.89 -6.59
C LYS A 39 -10.27 10.55 -5.96
N ARG A 40 -10.36 9.47 -6.74
CA ARG A 40 -10.60 8.12 -6.22
C ARG A 40 -9.48 7.64 -5.32
N LEU A 41 -8.23 7.92 -5.69
CA LEU A 41 -7.06 7.61 -4.86
C LEU A 41 -7.09 8.42 -3.56
N SER A 42 -7.44 9.70 -3.61
CA SER A 42 -7.62 10.54 -2.43
C SER A 42 -8.79 10.08 -1.57
N GLU A 43 -9.91 9.64 -2.14
CA GLU A 43 -11.07 9.09 -1.42
C GLU A 43 -10.72 7.74 -0.79
N MET A 44 -9.97 6.88 -1.49
CA MET A 44 -9.43 5.64 -0.94
C MET A 44 -8.42 5.89 0.17
N ILE A 45 -7.48 6.81 -0.02
CA ILE A 45 -6.51 7.22 1.00
C ILE A 45 -7.23 7.85 2.18
N GLN A 46 -8.27 8.66 1.99
CA GLN A 46 -9.04 9.21 3.11
C GLN A 46 -9.91 8.18 3.81
N ALA A 47 -10.45 7.20 3.09
CA ALA A 47 -11.15 6.06 3.69
C ALA A 47 -10.20 5.18 4.50
N GLU A 48 -9.02 4.85 3.94
CA GLU A 48 -7.98 4.14 4.68
C GLU A 48 -7.41 4.98 5.83
N MET A 49 -7.18 6.28 5.68
CA MET A 49 -6.69 7.17 6.74
C MET A 49 -7.74 7.40 7.85
N SER A 50 -9.03 7.31 7.51
CA SER A 50 -10.14 7.31 8.47
C SER A 50 -10.13 6.01 9.29
N ASP A 51 -9.92 4.86 8.64
CA ASP A 51 -9.72 3.57 9.30
C ASP A 51 -8.40 3.53 10.09
N LEU A 52 -7.33 4.17 9.61
CA LEU A 52 -6.01 4.20 10.25
C LEU A 52 -5.99 5.06 11.54
N ARG A 53 -6.91 6.02 11.70
CA ARG A 53 -7.08 6.74 12.99
C ARG A 53 -7.71 5.87 14.10
N GLN A 54 -8.08 4.63 13.79
CA GLN A 54 -8.58 3.61 14.73
C GLN A 54 -7.59 2.42 14.89
N ASP A 55 -6.33 2.60 14.48
CA ASP A 55 -5.44 1.49 14.12
C ASP A 55 -5.08 0.49 15.22
N LEU A 56 -4.74 0.92 16.43
CA LEU A 56 -4.24 -0.05 17.41
C LEU A 56 -5.36 -0.99 17.88
N THR A 57 -6.55 -0.46 18.15
CA THR A 57 -7.70 -1.26 18.57
C THR A 57 -8.20 -2.17 17.45
N PHE A 58 -8.27 -1.65 16.22
CA PHE A 58 -8.77 -2.43 15.10
C PHE A 58 -7.78 -3.51 14.63
N ALA A 59 -6.47 -3.22 14.62
CA ALA A 59 -5.44 -4.21 14.29
C ALA A 59 -5.41 -5.35 15.31
N LEU A 60 -5.57 -5.03 16.61
CA LEU A 60 -5.63 -6.03 17.69
C LEU A 60 -6.91 -6.88 17.64
N GLU A 61 -8.06 -6.28 17.37
CA GLU A 61 -9.34 -7.00 17.22
C GLU A 61 -9.38 -7.91 15.99
N ARG A 62 -8.74 -7.50 14.87
CA ARG A 62 -8.63 -8.34 13.66
C ARG A 62 -7.49 -9.34 13.73
N LEU A 63 -6.53 -9.14 14.65
CA LEU A 63 -5.36 -10.00 14.75
C LEU A 63 -5.81 -11.44 14.91
N ASP A 64 -6.72 -11.79 15.84
CA ASP A 64 -7.20 -13.16 16.05
C ASP A 64 -7.68 -13.85 14.75
N ARG A 65 -8.44 -13.14 13.91
CA ARG A 65 -8.91 -13.70 12.62
C ARG A 65 -7.80 -13.89 11.62
N LEU A 66 -6.93 -12.90 11.46
CA LEU A 66 -5.78 -13.00 10.56
C LEU A 66 -4.80 -14.05 11.07
N TYR A 67 -4.66 -14.15 12.38
CA TYR A 67 -3.76 -15.03 13.08
C TYR A 67 -4.00 -16.49 12.73
N GLN A 68 -5.26 -16.91 12.65
CA GLN A 68 -5.62 -18.28 12.25
C GLN A 68 -5.32 -18.58 10.77
N LEU A 69 -5.20 -17.55 9.93
CA LEU A 69 -4.99 -17.70 8.48
C LEU A 69 -3.52 -17.62 8.08
N VAL A 70 -2.67 -16.98 8.90
CA VAL A 70 -1.26 -16.76 8.57
C VAL A 70 -0.36 -17.85 9.13
N ALA A 71 0.61 -18.28 8.31
CA ALA A 71 1.64 -19.23 8.73
C ALA A 71 2.66 -18.60 9.70
N ARG A 72 2.86 -17.28 9.62
CA ARG A 72 3.76 -16.50 10.48
C ARG A 72 3.16 -15.11 10.73
N CYS A 73 3.25 -14.63 11.96
CA CYS A 73 2.87 -13.27 12.34
C CYS A 73 4.13 -12.51 12.79
N THR A 74 4.22 -11.22 12.50
CA THR A 74 5.23 -10.36 13.11
C THR A 74 4.59 -9.08 13.54
N THR A 75 4.81 -8.73 14.81
CA THR A 75 4.31 -7.51 15.42
C THR A 75 5.49 -6.61 15.80
N PHE A 76 5.37 -5.34 15.45
CA PHE A 76 6.37 -4.32 15.75
C PHE A 76 5.82 -3.45 16.89
N ILE A 77 6.40 -3.59 18.08
CA ILE A 77 5.97 -2.85 19.26
C ILE A 77 6.99 -1.74 19.51
N ARG A 78 6.64 -0.51 19.14
CA ARG A 78 7.50 0.66 19.32
C ARG A 78 7.47 1.20 20.74
N GLU A 79 6.28 1.22 21.34
CA GLU A 79 6.04 1.74 22.68
C GLU A 79 5.13 0.76 23.46
N PRO A 80 5.41 0.53 24.75
CA PRO A 80 4.52 -0.24 25.61
C PRO A 80 3.12 0.38 25.64
N THR A 81 2.07 -0.44 25.63
CA THR A 81 0.67 0.05 25.61
C THR A 81 -0.21 -0.78 26.55
N TRP A 82 -1.17 -0.13 27.21
CA TRP A 82 -2.16 -0.81 28.05
C TRP A 82 -3.14 -1.64 27.23
N VAL A 83 -3.18 -2.95 27.50
CA VAL A 83 -4.11 -3.89 26.86
C VAL A 83 -5.08 -4.43 27.91
N ALA A 84 -6.38 -4.29 27.66
CA ALA A 84 -7.42 -4.77 28.55
C ALA A 84 -7.73 -6.26 28.29
N VAL A 85 -7.36 -7.13 29.24
CA VAL A 85 -7.49 -8.59 29.09
C VAL A 85 -8.65 -9.16 29.91
N SER A 86 -8.89 -8.66 31.13
CA SER A 86 -10.03 -9.03 31.96
C SER A 86 -10.29 -7.96 33.04
N GLY A 87 -11.50 -7.42 33.12
CA GLY A 87 -11.89 -6.39 34.12
C GLY A 87 -12.80 -5.31 33.53
N PHE A 88 -12.55 -4.93 32.28
CA PHE A 88 -13.38 -4.02 31.49
C PHE A 88 -14.31 -4.76 30.51
N SER A 89 -14.96 -5.83 30.99
CA SER A 89 -15.78 -6.75 30.18
C SER A 89 -16.90 -6.05 29.40
N SER A 90 -17.36 -4.88 29.85
CA SER A 90 -18.34 -4.04 29.14
C SER A 90 -17.84 -3.48 27.81
N PHE A 91 -16.51 -3.44 27.61
CA PHE A 91 -15.86 -2.96 26.39
C PHE A 91 -15.24 -4.09 25.57
N GLN A 92 -15.36 -5.35 26.00
CA GLN A 92 -14.80 -6.46 25.25
C GLN A 92 -15.70 -6.82 24.05
N PRO A 93 -15.14 -6.92 22.84
CA PRO A 93 -15.87 -7.40 21.69
C PRO A 93 -16.25 -8.87 21.91
N ARG A 94 -17.53 -9.12 22.20
CA ARG A 94 -18.08 -10.48 22.35
C ARG A 94 -18.90 -10.86 21.14
N ARG A 95 -18.87 -12.14 20.77
CA ARG A 95 -19.79 -12.68 19.77
C ARG A 95 -21.13 -12.95 20.46
N PHE A 96 -22.19 -12.41 19.86
CA PHE A 96 -23.56 -12.76 20.25
C PHE A 96 -23.94 -14.08 19.58
N GLU A 97 -24.33 -15.05 20.40
CA GLU A 97 -24.85 -16.33 19.92
C GLU A 97 -26.18 -16.13 19.17
N PRO A 98 -26.54 -17.04 18.25
CA PRO A 98 -27.74 -16.89 17.42
C PRO A 98 -29.03 -16.73 18.22
N ASP A 99 -29.14 -17.44 19.34
CA ASP A 99 -30.26 -17.37 20.28
C ASP A 99 -30.34 -16.00 20.99
N GLU A 100 -29.19 -15.41 21.32
CA GLU A 100 -29.14 -14.08 21.94
C GLU A 100 -29.55 -12.98 20.95
N LYS A 101 -29.11 -13.10 19.69
CA LYS A 101 -29.55 -12.20 18.61
C LYS A 101 -31.05 -12.32 18.35
N ASP A 102 -31.56 -13.54 18.34
CA ASP A 102 -32.99 -13.81 18.19
C ASP A 102 -33.79 -13.21 19.34
N ARG A 103 -33.30 -13.35 20.58
CA ARG A 103 -33.88 -12.72 21.77
C ARG A 103 -33.90 -11.20 21.68
N PHE A 104 -32.82 -10.57 21.23
CA PHE A 104 -32.79 -9.11 21.03
C PHE A 104 -33.72 -8.63 19.91
N THR A 105 -33.98 -9.47 18.92
CA THR A 105 -34.90 -9.15 17.82
C THR A 105 -36.36 -9.29 18.26
N LYS A 106 -36.66 -10.31 19.08
CA LYS A 106 -38.03 -10.65 19.52
C LYS A 106 -38.48 -9.89 20.77
N ASP A 107 -37.56 -9.52 21.65
CA ASP A 107 -37.86 -8.81 22.90
C ASP A 107 -37.12 -7.45 22.98
N PRO A 108 -37.79 -6.34 22.65
CA PRO A 108 -37.23 -5.00 22.78
C PRO A 108 -36.77 -4.65 24.21
N LYS A 109 -37.36 -5.25 25.25
CA LYS A 109 -36.97 -4.98 26.65
C LYS A 109 -35.64 -5.66 26.99
N ALA A 110 -35.39 -6.86 26.47
CA ALA A 110 -34.11 -7.55 26.64
C ALA A 110 -32.95 -6.71 26.06
N LEU A 111 -33.11 -6.21 24.83
CA LEU A 111 -32.10 -5.36 24.19
C LEU A 111 -31.93 -4.03 24.94
N HIS A 112 -33.02 -3.38 25.36
CA HIS A 112 -32.96 -2.14 26.13
C HIS A 112 -32.22 -2.33 27.46
N THR A 113 -32.51 -3.41 28.19
CA THR A 113 -31.87 -3.73 29.46
C THR A 113 -30.37 -3.96 29.28
N PHE A 114 -29.98 -4.71 28.24
CA PHE A 114 -28.58 -4.95 27.92
C PHE A 114 -27.83 -3.66 27.57
N ARG A 115 -28.42 -2.79 26.73
CA ARG A 115 -27.84 -1.48 26.38
C ARG A 115 -27.68 -0.59 27.61
N ARG A 116 -28.69 -0.53 28.49
CA ARG A 116 -28.60 0.21 29.76
C ARG A 116 -27.51 -0.33 30.66
N TRP A 117 -27.35 -1.65 30.74
CA TRP A 117 -26.28 -2.27 31.49
C TRP A 117 -24.90 -1.89 30.94
N LEU A 118 -24.70 -1.90 29.62
CA LEU A 118 -23.46 -1.47 28.97
C LEU A 118 -23.12 -0.01 29.31
N GLU A 119 -24.07 0.91 29.06
CA GLU A 119 -23.92 2.34 29.34
C GLU A 119 -23.65 2.61 30.82
N HIS A 120 -24.35 1.91 31.72
CA HIS A 120 -24.17 2.06 33.17
C HIS A 120 -22.75 1.69 33.61
N ASN A 121 -22.21 0.58 33.10
CA ASN A 121 -20.85 0.15 33.44
C ASN A 121 -19.77 1.00 32.76
N ALA A 122 -20.02 1.49 31.54
CA ALA A 122 -19.14 2.46 30.89
C ALA A 122 -19.02 3.75 31.72
N ASN A 123 -20.15 4.30 32.18
CA ASN A 123 -20.17 5.51 33.02
C ASN A 123 -19.50 5.33 34.39
N LYS A 124 -19.54 4.12 34.97
CA LYS A 124 -18.80 3.79 36.21
C LYS A 124 -17.28 3.89 36.06
N THR A 125 -16.75 3.92 34.84
CA THR A 125 -15.31 4.04 34.59
C THR A 125 -14.81 5.48 34.76
N TYR A 126 -15.70 6.48 34.79
CA TYR A 126 -15.31 7.90 34.84
C TYR A 126 -14.35 8.28 36.00
N PRO A 127 -14.46 7.70 37.22
CA PRO A 127 -13.53 8.01 38.31
C PRO A 127 -12.05 7.71 38.04
N LEU A 128 -11.76 6.88 37.03
CA LEU A 128 -10.41 6.61 36.52
C LEU A 128 -9.71 7.87 35.97
N PHE A 129 -10.48 8.84 35.49
CA PHE A 129 -9.93 10.07 34.90
C PHE A 129 -9.59 11.15 35.94
N PHE A 130 -9.94 10.95 37.22
CA PHE A 130 -9.45 11.82 38.28
C PHE A 130 -8.01 11.48 38.64
N ALA A 131 -7.14 12.49 38.55
CA ALA A 131 -5.73 12.34 38.87
C ALA A 131 -5.55 11.90 40.34
N ARG A 132 -4.76 10.83 40.55
CA ARG A 132 -4.42 10.28 41.87
C ARG A 132 -5.62 9.72 42.64
N SER A 133 -6.68 9.29 41.94
CA SER A 133 -7.80 8.59 42.59
C SER A 133 -7.41 7.16 43.00
N GLU A 134 -8.08 6.63 44.02
CA GLU A 134 -7.95 5.22 44.41
C GLU A 134 -8.27 4.28 43.23
N ALA A 135 -9.29 4.65 42.44
CA ALA A 135 -9.68 3.96 41.22
C ALA A 135 -8.56 3.87 40.16
N GLN A 136 -7.68 4.88 40.04
CA GLN A 136 -6.50 4.78 39.15
C GLN A 136 -5.50 3.74 39.65
N GLY A 137 -5.26 3.71 40.97
CA GLY A 137 -4.32 2.78 41.59
C GLY A 137 -4.79 1.32 41.47
N GLU A 138 -6.06 1.08 41.77
CA GLU A 138 -6.70 -0.24 41.65
C GLU A 138 -6.68 -0.72 40.19
N ALA A 139 -7.15 0.10 39.25
CA ALA A 139 -7.17 -0.25 37.83
C ALA A 139 -5.76 -0.58 37.31
N ARG A 140 -4.74 0.19 37.71
CA ARG A 140 -3.34 -0.10 37.34
C ARG A 140 -2.91 -1.50 37.77
N ASN A 141 -3.17 -1.86 39.02
CA ASN A 141 -2.76 -3.16 39.54
C ASN A 141 -3.50 -4.30 38.80
N GLU A 142 -4.79 -4.11 38.52
CA GLU A 142 -5.58 -5.07 37.75
C GLU A 142 -5.08 -5.22 36.29
N PHE A 143 -4.76 -4.12 35.61
CA PHE A 143 -4.18 -4.17 34.27
C PHE A 143 -2.81 -4.86 34.26
N VAL A 144 -1.91 -4.50 35.18
CA VAL A 144 -0.58 -5.12 35.25
C VAL A 144 -0.69 -6.61 35.52
N ASN A 145 -1.52 -7.01 36.48
CA ASN A 145 -1.69 -8.42 36.82
C ASN A 145 -2.31 -9.20 35.66
N SER A 146 -3.39 -8.71 35.05
CA SER A 146 -4.04 -9.37 33.92
C SER A 146 -3.14 -9.46 32.68
N MET A 147 -2.35 -8.42 32.38
CA MET A 147 -1.39 -8.46 31.29
C MET A 147 -0.25 -9.46 31.55
N ARG A 148 0.25 -9.55 32.79
CA ARG A 148 1.25 -10.56 33.18
C ARG A 148 0.70 -11.98 33.09
N ASP A 149 -0.51 -12.21 33.59
CA ASP A 149 -1.15 -13.53 33.55
C ASP A 149 -1.36 -14.02 32.11
N ALA A 150 -1.63 -13.09 31.19
CA ALA A 150 -1.75 -13.38 29.75
C ALA A 150 -0.41 -13.53 29.05
N LEU A 151 0.62 -12.77 29.44
CA LEU A 151 1.98 -12.82 28.93
C LEU A 151 2.80 -13.91 29.65
N LYS A 152 2.72 -15.14 29.18
CA LYS A 152 3.48 -16.28 29.75
C LYS A 152 4.90 -16.40 29.17
N ASN A 153 5.58 -15.27 28.93
CA ASN A 153 6.91 -15.24 28.31
C ASN A 153 7.88 -14.31 29.09
N PRO A 154 8.86 -14.88 29.80
CA PRO A 154 9.84 -14.12 30.58
C PRO A 154 10.61 -13.13 29.70
N GLY A 155 10.48 -11.83 29.99
CA GLY A 155 11.19 -10.75 29.29
C GLY A 155 10.35 -9.95 28.29
N LEU A 156 9.18 -10.46 27.84
CA LEU A 156 8.21 -9.63 27.10
C LEU A 156 7.43 -8.70 28.03
N GLU A 157 7.22 -9.10 29.29
CA GLU A 157 6.52 -8.30 30.30
C GLU A 157 7.11 -6.89 30.44
N GLU A 158 8.42 -6.78 30.58
CA GLU A 158 9.12 -5.50 30.76
C GLU A 158 9.04 -4.59 29.52
N LYS A 159 8.78 -5.18 28.35
CA LYS A 159 8.74 -4.48 27.06
C LYS A 159 7.33 -4.13 26.59
N VAL A 160 6.32 -4.91 26.95
CA VAL A 160 4.90 -4.66 26.59
C VAL A 160 4.19 -3.84 27.66
N ILE A 161 4.51 -4.08 28.94
CA ILE A 161 3.89 -3.38 30.06
C ILE A 161 4.63 -2.06 30.29
N PRO A 162 3.95 -0.90 30.21
CA PRO A 162 4.61 0.40 30.36
C PRO A 162 5.36 0.54 31.71
N PRO A 163 6.69 0.71 31.74
CA PRO A 163 7.44 0.85 33.00
C PRO A 163 7.40 2.29 33.57
N TRP A 164 7.25 3.28 32.69
CA TRP A 164 7.11 4.71 33.03
C TRP A 164 5.72 5.08 33.56
N ALA A 165 4.83 4.10 33.65
CA ALA A 165 3.50 4.21 34.21
C ALA A 165 3.54 4.40 35.74
N GLY A 166 3.83 5.64 36.16
CA GLY A 166 3.55 6.08 37.52
C GLY A 166 2.06 5.94 37.87
N PRO A 167 1.67 6.25 39.13
CA PRO A 167 0.31 6.06 39.66
C PRO A 167 -0.82 6.82 38.92
N LEU A 168 -0.47 7.61 37.90
CA LEU A 168 -1.37 8.48 37.13
C LEU A 168 -1.67 7.97 35.70
N SER A 169 -1.13 6.84 35.28
CA SER A 169 -0.91 6.55 33.84
C SER A 169 -2.01 5.78 33.12
N VAL A 170 -2.95 5.15 33.83
CA VAL A 170 -4.06 4.42 33.20
C VAL A 170 -5.10 5.44 32.70
N GLY A 171 -5.33 5.47 31.37
CA GLY A 171 -6.27 6.39 30.73
C GLY A 171 -5.70 7.74 30.28
N ILE A 172 -4.44 8.07 30.58
CA ILE A 172 -3.79 9.33 30.17
C ILE A 172 -3.11 9.23 28.79
N ALA A 173 -2.33 8.18 28.53
CA ALA A 173 -1.36 8.18 27.43
C ALA A 173 -1.75 7.32 26.21
N SER A 174 -2.80 6.50 26.29
CA SER A 174 -3.29 5.69 25.18
C SER A 174 -4.72 5.25 25.47
N ARG A 175 -5.56 5.16 24.43
CA ARG A 175 -6.91 4.57 24.56
C ARG A 175 -6.79 3.19 25.20
N LEU A 176 -7.65 2.89 26.19
CA LEU A 176 -7.78 1.53 26.72
C LEU A 176 -8.17 0.62 25.56
N THR A 177 -7.28 -0.30 25.19
CA THR A 177 -7.47 -1.11 24.00
C THR A 177 -7.91 -2.51 24.39
N PRO A 178 -9.14 -2.95 24.01
CA PRO A 178 -9.50 -4.36 24.14
C PRO A 178 -8.58 -5.19 23.24
N GLY A 179 -7.89 -6.17 23.83
CA GLY A 179 -6.92 -7.00 23.12
C GLY A 179 -7.14 -8.48 23.39
N VAL A 180 -8.38 -8.95 23.18
CA VAL A 180 -8.74 -10.37 23.37
C VAL A 180 -7.86 -11.23 22.46
N GLY A 181 -7.07 -12.13 23.05
CA GLY A 181 -6.18 -13.01 22.30
C GLY A 181 -4.89 -12.36 21.81
N TYR A 182 -4.68 -11.05 22.01
CA TYR A 182 -3.47 -10.38 21.55
C TYR A 182 -2.25 -10.81 22.36
N LEU A 183 -2.29 -10.63 23.68
CA LEU A 183 -1.15 -10.95 24.54
C LEU A 183 -0.84 -12.45 24.50
N GLU A 184 -1.87 -13.27 24.36
CA GLU A 184 -1.76 -14.70 24.13
C GLU A 184 -1.07 -15.01 22.79
N SER A 185 -1.41 -14.28 21.72
CA SER A 185 -0.78 -14.43 20.41
C SER A 185 0.71 -14.07 20.42
N LEU A 186 1.15 -13.20 21.33
CA LEU A 186 2.57 -12.85 21.49
C LEU A 186 3.41 -14.03 22.03
N ASN A 187 2.77 -14.99 22.69
CA ASN A 187 3.46 -16.17 23.25
C ASN A 187 3.58 -17.32 22.26
N ASP A 188 2.83 -17.32 21.16
CA ASP A 188 2.81 -18.44 20.24
C ASP A 188 4.03 -18.41 19.31
N PRO A 189 4.68 -19.56 19.08
CA PRO A 189 5.93 -19.65 18.31
C PRO A 189 5.85 -19.13 16.88
N LYS A 190 4.66 -18.98 16.28
CA LYS A 190 4.53 -18.36 14.95
C LYS A 190 4.58 -16.83 14.97
N THR A 191 4.56 -16.20 16.15
CA THR A 191 4.67 -14.75 16.33
C THR A 191 6.11 -14.34 16.61
N ALA A 192 6.65 -13.47 15.78
CA ALA A 192 7.87 -12.74 16.08
C ALA A 192 7.49 -11.36 16.65
N VAL A 193 8.02 -11.02 17.83
CA VAL A 193 7.85 -9.71 18.43
C VAL A 193 9.13 -8.91 18.24
N VAL A 194 9.05 -7.78 17.54
CA VAL A 194 10.19 -6.90 17.27
C VAL A 194 10.04 -5.63 18.08
N TYR A 195 11.04 -5.36 18.94
CA TYR A 195 11.15 -4.15 19.77
C TYR A 195 12.26 -3.21 19.32
N ASP A 196 13.12 -3.69 18.42
CA ASP A 196 14.20 -2.89 17.88
C ASP A 196 13.64 -1.81 16.96
N GLU A 197 14.50 -0.87 16.59
CA GLU A 197 14.19 0.17 15.61
C GLU A 197 13.45 -0.43 14.39
N PRO A 198 12.27 0.09 14.00
CA PRO A 198 11.61 -0.36 12.79
C PRO A 198 12.42 0.08 11.57
N ARG A 199 13.08 -0.88 10.93
CA ARG A 199 13.96 -0.67 9.76
C ARG A 199 13.20 -0.92 8.48
N SER A 200 13.11 0.10 7.63
CA SER A 200 12.46 0.04 6.32
C SER A 200 13.42 0.53 5.23
N TYR A 201 13.31 -0.07 4.05
CA TYR A 201 13.94 0.45 2.82
C TYR A 201 13.05 1.54 2.25
N LEU A 202 13.55 2.78 2.23
CA LEU A 202 12.89 3.96 1.69
C LEU A 202 11.46 4.19 2.22
N GLY A 203 11.12 3.66 3.41
CA GLY A 203 9.76 3.72 3.95
C GLY A 203 8.68 2.95 3.19
N ILE A 204 9.09 2.03 2.29
CA ILE A 204 8.20 1.28 1.40
C ILE A 204 8.22 -0.22 1.69
N ALA A 205 9.37 -0.80 2.01
CA ALA A 205 9.54 -2.25 2.17
C ALA A 205 10.39 -2.60 3.39
N ALA A 206 10.35 -3.86 3.83
CA ALA A 206 11.15 -4.36 4.95
C ALA A 206 11.84 -5.69 4.58
N ALA A 207 13.10 -5.84 4.98
CA ALA A 207 13.86 -7.08 4.79
C ALA A 207 13.25 -8.23 5.60
N GLY A 208 13.22 -9.44 5.03
CA GLY A 208 12.58 -10.61 5.62
C GLY A 208 11.09 -10.76 5.30
N TYR A 209 10.48 -9.78 4.62
CA TYR A 209 9.05 -9.77 4.29
C TYR A 209 8.84 -9.70 2.77
N PRO A 210 8.85 -10.84 2.06
CA PRO A 210 8.62 -10.86 0.63
C PRO A 210 7.22 -10.35 0.28
N ASN A 211 7.11 -9.60 -0.83
CA ASN A 211 5.87 -9.01 -1.33
C ASN A 211 5.14 -8.08 -0.34
N TYR A 212 5.82 -7.62 0.70
CA TYR A 212 5.27 -6.69 1.69
C TYR A 212 5.65 -5.24 1.35
N TYR A 213 4.64 -4.38 1.28
CA TYR A 213 4.80 -2.96 1.02
C TYR A 213 3.97 -2.16 2.03
N MET A 214 4.44 -0.97 2.38
CA MET A 214 3.76 -0.06 3.29
C MET A 214 3.74 1.37 2.73
N PHE A 215 2.73 2.13 3.14
CA PHE A 215 2.70 3.57 2.93
C PHE A 215 3.09 4.28 4.21
N LEU A 216 3.80 5.40 4.07
CA LEU A 216 4.21 6.24 5.20
C LEU A 216 4.91 5.46 6.32
N GLY A 217 5.70 4.44 5.95
CA GLY A 217 6.54 3.71 6.88
C GLY A 217 7.63 4.58 7.51
N PRO A 218 8.45 4.03 8.41
CA PRO A 218 9.67 4.69 8.90
C PRO A 218 10.49 5.22 7.73
N ASN A 219 11.24 6.31 7.90
CA ASN A 219 11.99 6.96 6.82
C ASN A 219 11.13 7.56 5.68
N SER A 220 9.90 8.02 5.95
CA SER A 220 9.04 8.70 4.96
C SER A 220 9.09 10.23 5.10
N PRO A 221 8.79 11.01 4.04
CA PRO A 221 8.84 12.47 4.09
C PRO A 221 7.59 13.07 4.76
N ILE A 222 7.44 12.87 6.07
CA ILE A 222 6.31 13.39 6.86
C ILE A 222 6.56 14.79 7.44
N GLY A 223 7.80 15.10 7.82
CA GLY A 223 8.21 16.39 8.42
C GLY A 223 8.95 17.31 7.47
N ASN A 224 9.24 16.84 6.25
CA ASN A 224 10.24 17.44 5.35
C ASN A 224 9.61 18.12 4.12
N GLY A 225 8.28 18.22 4.10
CA GLY A 225 7.49 18.79 3.01
C GLY A 225 6.11 18.14 2.90
N PRO A 226 5.41 18.30 1.77
CA PRO A 226 4.05 17.79 1.61
C PRO A 226 4.01 16.26 1.62
N VAL A 227 3.25 15.68 2.54
CA VAL A 227 3.15 14.22 2.70
C VAL A 227 2.49 13.54 1.50
N LEU A 228 1.42 14.15 0.98
CA LEU A 228 0.56 13.53 -0.04
C LEU A 228 1.33 13.18 -1.33
N VAL A 229 2.18 14.08 -1.82
CA VAL A 229 2.95 13.83 -3.04
C VAL A 229 4.03 12.75 -2.82
N GLY A 230 4.56 12.64 -1.60
CA GLY A 230 5.43 11.53 -1.21
C GLY A 230 4.68 10.19 -1.22
N THR A 231 3.44 10.16 -0.73
CA THR A 231 2.56 8.98 -0.80
C THR A 231 2.22 8.60 -2.24
N GLU A 232 1.93 9.56 -3.12
CA GLU A 232 1.72 9.30 -4.55
C GLU A 232 2.97 8.68 -5.21
N ALA A 233 4.17 9.17 -4.86
CA ALA A 233 5.42 8.58 -5.34
C ALA A 233 5.63 7.14 -4.83
N GLN A 234 5.29 6.85 -3.56
CA GLN A 234 5.28 5.47 -3.04
C GLN A 234 4.30 4.59 -3.84
N ALA A 235 3.11 5.10 -4.15
CA ALA A 235 2.10 4.35 -4.89
C ALA A 235 2.59 3.99 -6.30
N ASP A 236 3.19 4.94 -7.01
CA ASP A 236 3.80 4.71 -8.32
C ASP A 236 4.95 3.69 -8.25
N TYR A 237 5.80 3.78 -7.22
CA TYR A 237 6.88 2.82 -6.99
C TYR A 237 6.34 1.40 -6.77
N ILE A 238 5.35 1.24 -5.90
CA ILE A 238 4.70 -0.04 -5.60
C ILE A 238 4.00 -0.58 -6.86
N CYS A 239 3.34 0.27 -7.65
CA CYS A 239 2.71 -0.13 -8.91
C CYS A 239 3.71 -0.67 -9.93
N LYS A 240 4.93 -0.11 -10.01
CA LYS A 240 6.01 -0.67 -10.85
C LYS A 240 6.42 -2.07 -10.39
N HIS A 241 6.54 -2.29 -9.08
CA HIS A 241 6.78 -3.62 -8.51
C HIS A 241 5.67 -4.61 -8.85
N ILE A 242 4.41 -4.25 -8.57
CA ILE A 242 3.23 -5.10 -8.86
C ILE A 242 3.17 -5.44 -10.35
N THR A 243 3.36 -4.45 -11.22
CA THR A 243 3.38 -4.64 -12.67
C THR A 243 4.46 -5.63 -13.08
N ARG A 244 5.69 -5.48 -12.56
CA ARG A 244 6.79 -6.40 -12.82
C ARG A 244 6.47 -7.81 -12.33
N ILE A 245 5.91 -7.94 -11.12
CA ILE A 245 5.56 -9.24 -10.53
C ILE A 245 4.57 -9.98 -11.43
N GLN A 246 3.49 -9.30 -11.83
CA GLN A 246 2.44 -9.86 -12.68
C GLN A 246 2.92 -10.19 -14.09
N GLN A 247 3.84 -9.40 -14.64
CA GLN A 247 4.29 -9.55 -16.03
C GLN A 247 5.45 -10.52 -16.19
N GLN A 248 6.22 -10.82 -15.13
CA GLN A 248 7.45 -11.62 -15.23
C GLN A 248 7.36 -12.97 -14.52
N GLY A 249 6.18 -13.38 -14.04
CA GLY A 249 6.01 -14.66 -13.35
C GLY A 249 6.82 -14.76 -12.05
N ILE A 250 6.98 -13.64 -11.36
CA ILE A 250 7.70 -13.56 -10.09
C ILE A 250 6.80 -14.12 -8.99
N LYS A 251 7.35 -15.06 -8.22
CA LYS A 251 6.72 -15.64 -7.03
C LYS A 251 6.89 -14.72 -5.83
N SER A 252 8.08 -14.21 -5.62
CA SER A 252 8.37 -13.27 -4.54
C SER A 252 9.46 -12.28 -4.94
N ILE A 253 9.32 -11.06 -4.44
CA ILE A 253 10.35 -10.03 -4.48
C ILE A 253 10.51 -9.47 -3.06
N GLU A 254 11.73 -9.40 -2.58
CA GLU A 254 12.05 -8.98 -1.22
C GLU A 254 13.28 -8.08 -1.24
N VAL A 255 13.24 -6.99 -0.48
CA VAL A 255 14.43 -6.14 -0.33
C VAL A 255 15.50 -6.89 0.45
N THR A 256 16.75 -6.74 0.06
CA THR A 256 17.89 -7.33 0.74
C THR A 256 18.12 -6.66 2.10
N LYS A 257 18.69 -7.40 3.05
CA LYS A 257 19.00 -6.84 4.38
C LYS A 257 20.10 -5.80 4.27
N GLU A 258 21.05 -6.07 3.38
CA GLU A 258 22.19 -5.23 3.04
C GLU A 258 21.72 -3.84 2.58
N ALA A 259 20.80 -3.79 1.61
CA ALA A 259 20.27 -2.50 1.13
C ALA A 259 19.49 -1.72 2.20
N VAL A 260 18.78 -2.42 3.10
CA VAL A 260 18.12 -1.79 4.25
C VAL A 260 19.17 -1.22 5.20
N ASP A 261 20.22 -1.99 5.51
CA ASP A 261 21.26 -1.59 6.46
C ASP A 261 22.07 -0.39 5.94
N ASP A 262 22.49 -0.41 4.67
CA ASP A 262 23.21 0.69 4.02
C ASP A 262 22.37 1.98 4.01
N PHE A 263 21.07 1.87 3.70
CA PHE A 263 20.17 3.01 3.72
C PHE A 263 20.00 3.59 5.13
N ILE A 264 19.85 2.72 6.13
CA ILE A 264 19.72 3.11 7.55
C ILE A 264 21.01 3.81 8.03
N GLU A 265 22.17 3.29 7.67
CA GLU A 265 23.46 3.93 7.98
C GLU A 265 23.56 5.31 7.33
N HIS A 266 23.23 5.43 6.05
CA HIS A 266 23.24 6.72 5.34
C HIS A 266 22.29 7.73 6.00
N ARG A 267 21.07 7.29 6.35
CA ARG A 267 20.07 8.09 7.05
C ARG A 267 20.56 8.54 8.43
N ASP A 268 21.17 7.63 9.21
CA ASP A 268 21.72 7.95 10.53
C ASP A 268 22.84 9.00 10.46
N GLN A 269 23.69 8.95 9.43
CA GLN A 269 24.73 9.96 9.24
C GLN A 269 24.13 11.31 8.83
N TYR A 270 23.22 11.33 7.84
CA TYR A 270 22.58 12.56 7.37
C TYR A 270 21.80 13.27 8.49
N MET A 271 21.11 12.52 9.33
CA MET A 271 20.26 13.09 10.39
C MET A 271 21.06 13.83 11.46
N LYS A 272 22.36 13.57 11.63
CA LYS A 272 23.20 14.26 12.63
C LYS A 272 23.27 15.77 12.41
N ASP A 273 23.23 16.19 11.15
CA ASP A 273 23.36 17.59 10.75
C ASP A 273 21.99 18.31 10.67
N MET A 274 20.89 17.61 10.98
CA MET A 274 19.54 18.14 10.87
C MET A 274 19.05 18.69 12.21
N VAL A 275 18.19 19.71 12.15
CA VAL A 275 17.58 20.34 13.34
C VAL A 275 16.84 19.35 14.25
N TRP A 276 16.39 18.21 13.72
CA TRP A 276 15.73 17.18 14.53
C TRP A 276 16.67 16.49 15.52
N ASN A 277 17.98 16.57 15.30
CA ASN A 277 19.01 15.98 16.16
C ASN A 277 19.42 16.91 17.32
N GLU A 278 18.94 18.15 17.35
CA GLU A 278 19.14 19.07 18.49
C GLU A 278 18.57 18.51 19.79
N ASP A 279 19.06 19.02 20.93
CA ASP A 279 18.65 18.61 22.29
C ASP A 279 17.21 19.05 22.62
N CYS A 280 16.25 18.37 22.00
CA CYS A 280 14.81 18.59 22.18
C CYS A 280 14.06 17.25 22.20
N ARG A 281 12.98 17.16 22.97
CA ARG A 281 12.09 16.00 22.90
C ARG A 281 11.15 16.15 21.71
N SER A 282 11.13 15.16 20.82
CA SER A 282 10.21 15.15 19.69
C SER A 282 9.70 13.74 19.41
N TRP A 283 8.51 13.65 18.81
CA TRP A 283 7.94 12.38 18.37
C TRP A 283 8.85 11.66 17.36
N TYR A 284 9.66 12.39 16.58
CA TYR A 284 10.62 11.83 15.63
C TYR A 284 11.74 11.03 16.31
N LYS A 285 12.01 11.30 17.59
CA LYS A 285 13.02 10.65 18.43
C LYS A 285 12.41 9.76 19.51
N GLY A 286 11.15 9.33 19.35
CA GLY A 286 10.46 8.53 20.38
C GLY A 286 10.25 9.31 21.68
N ASN A 287 10.10 10.63 21.60
CA ASN A 287 9.97 11.56 22.73
C ASN A 287 11.16 11.60 23.71
N THR A 288 12.33 11.11 23.31
CA THR A 288 13.58 11.32 24.05
C THR A 288 14.37 12.49 23.48
N ALA A 289 15.29 13.03 24.28
CA ALA A 289 16.11 14.17 23.91
C ALA A 289 17.26 13.77 22.96
N ASP A 290 17.76 12.55 23.11
CA ASP A 290 18.93 11.96 22.47
C ASP A 290 18.58 10.74 21.59
N GLY A 291 17.29 10.49 21.35
CA GLY A 291 16.81 9.34 20.58
C GLY A 291 17.17 9.40 19.11
N LYS A 292 17.29 8.23 18.49
CA LYS A 292 17.47 8.13 17.03
C LYS A 292 16.25 8.67 16.27
N ILE A 293 16.52 9.35 15.16
CA ILE A 293 15.49 9.84 14.25
C ILE A 293 15.11 8.72 13.27
N VAL A 294 14.00 8.05 13.55
CA VAL A 294 13.57 6.85 12.79
C VAL A 294 12.46 7.15 11.78
N ALA A 295 11.65 8.18 12.06
CA ALA A 295 10.43 8.42 11.30
C ALA A 295 10.65 9.17 9.98
N LEU A 296 11.72 9.97 9.89
CA LEU A 296 11.89 10.98 8.83
C LEU A 296 12.79 10.50 7.69
N TRP A 297 12.46 10.94 6.48
CA TRP A 297 13.31 10.81 5.29
C TRP A 297 14.57 11.71 5.41
N PRO A 298 15.78 11.24 5.06
CA PRO A 298 16.99 12.08 5.02
C PRO A 298 17.04 12.97 3.76
N GLY A 299 16.14 13.95 3.67
CA GLY A 299 16.12 14.90 2.55
C GLY A 299 14.77 15.60 2.37
N SER A 300 14.62 16.36 1.28
CA SER A 300 13.34 17.02 0.95
C SER A 300 12.34 16.05 0.32
N THR A 301 11.06 16.41 0.29
CA THR A 301 10.04 15.65 -0.46
C THR A 301 10.38 15.55 -1.96
N LEU A 302 10.98 16.59 -2.56
CA LEU A 302 11.42 16.54 -3.97
C LEU A 302 12.52 15.50 -4.18
N HIS A 303 13.50 15.48 -3.28
CA HIS A 303 14.57 14.47 -3.27
C HIS A 303 13.98 13.05 -3.17
N TYR A 304 12.97 12.86 -2.33
CA TYR A 304 12.28 11.58 -2.20
C TYR A 304 11.57 11.16 -3.50
N ILE A 305 10.82 12.08 -4.13
CA ILE A 305 10.14 11.81 -5.41
C ILE A 305 11.14 11.41 -6.49
N ASP A 306 12.26 12.12 -6.59
CA ASP A 306 13.30 11.80 -7.57
C ASP A 306 13.95 10.44 -7.27
N THR A 307 14.18 10.12 -6.00
CA THR A 307 14.70 8.81 -5.56
C THR A 307 13.76 7.67 -5.97
N LEU A 308 12.45 7.83 -5.76
CA LEU A 308 11.46 6.80 -6.11
C LEU A 308 11.08 6.76 -7.60
N ARG A 309 11.60 7.69 -8.39
CA ARG A 309 11.26 7.81 -9.82
C ARG A 309 11.72 6.57 -10.60
N GLN A 310 12.87 6.01 -10.25
CA GLN A 310 13.38 4.77 -10.81
C GLN A 310 13.52 3.72 -9.72
N VAL A 311 13.19 2.49 -10.05
CA VAL A 311 13.28 1.38 -9.10
C VAL A 311 14.66 0.77 -9.19
N ARG A 312 15.36 0.69 -8.06
CA ARG A 312 16.65 0.02 -7.91
C ARG A 312 16.43 -1.46 -7.68
N TYR A 313 16.21 -2.20 -8.75
CA TYR A 313 15.87 -3.63 -8.67
C TYR A 313 17.02 -4.50 -8.17
N GLU A 314 18.25 -4.00 -8.24
CA GLU A 314 19.47 -4.60 -7.68
C GLU A 314 19.43 -4.74 -6.15
N ASP A 315 18.67 -3.88 -5.46
CA ASP A 315 18.52 -3.91 -4.01
C ASP A 315 17.54 -5.02 -3.55
N PHE A 316 16.94 -5.76 -4.50
CA PHE A 316 15.93 -6.79 -4.25
C PHE A 316 16.36 -8.17 -4.75
N LYS A 317 16.07 -9.20 -3.95
CA LYS A 317 16.13 -10.60 -4.37
C LYS A 317 14.79 -11.04 -4.95
N VAL A 318 14.84 -11.73 -6.09
CA VAL A 318 13.65 -12.15 -6.85
C VAL A 318 13.61 -13.67 -6.96
N GLN A 319 12.48 -14.27 -6.58
CA GLN A 319 12.19 -15.69 -6.80
C GLN A 319 11.11 -15.81 -7.88
N TYR A 320 11.33 -16.68 -8.86
CA TYR A 320 10.39 -16.95 -9.94
C TYR A 320 9.61 -18.25 -9.66
N PHE A 321 8.41 -18.40 -10.22
CA PHE A 321 7.66 -19.66 -10.15
C PHE A 321 8.32 -20.81 -10.94
N GLY A 322 9.13 -20.46 -11.94
CA GLY A 322 9.84 -21.40 -12.80
C GLY A 322 11.00 -20.71 -13.48
N ASN A 323 11.20 -21.00 -14.77
CA ASN A 323 12.24 -20.35 -15.55
C ASN A 323 11.98 -18.84 -15.64
N HIS A 324 13.02 -18.03 -15.45
CA HIS A 324 12.94 -16.55 -15.47
C HIS A 324 12.37 -15.96 -16.77
N PHE A 325 12.39 -16.69 -17.89
CA PHE A 325 11.84 -16.28 -19.18
C PHE A 325 10.48 -16.91 -19.49
N SER A 326 9.88 -17.68 -18.58
CA SER A 326 8.56 -18.28 -18.79
C SER A 326 7.47 -17.25 -19.10
N TYR A 327 7.67 -15.99 -18.68
CA TYR A 327 6.75 -14.91 -18.98
C TYR A 327 6.70 -14.50 -20.47
N LEU A 328 7.68 -14.91 -21.28
CA LEU A 328 7.64 -14.73 -22.74
C LEU A 328 6.50 -15.54 -23.38
N GLY A 329 5.93 -16.50 -22.65
CA GLY A 329 4.75 -17.25 -23.08
C GLY A 329 4.98 -17.96 -24.40
N ASN A 330 4.08 -17.74 -25.35
CA ASN A 330 4.14 -18.32 -26.69
C ASN A 330 4.88 -17.45 -27.71
N GLY A 331 5.60 -16.42 -27.27
CA GLY A 331 6.35 -15.51 -28.14
C GLY A 331 5.50 -14.44 -28.84
N MET A 332 4.18 -14.43 -28.63
CA MET A 332 3.28 -13.42 -29.22
C MET A 332 3.15 -12.20 -28.31
N SER A 333 3.19 -11.01 -28.89
CA SER A 333 2.88 -9.76 -28.22
C SER A 333 1.36 -9.59 -28.05
N LYS A 334 0.94 -8.94 -26.96
CA LYS A 334 -0.46 -8.49 -26.79
C LYS A 334 -0.94 -7.62 -27.96
N LEU A 335 -0.01 -6.95 -28.64
CA LEU A 335 -0.28 -6.13 -29.80
C LEU A 335 -0.79 -6.95 -30.98
N GLU A 336 -0.21 -8.13 -31.23
CA GLU A 336 -0.57 -9.02 -32.34
C GLU A 336 -1.94 -9.69 -32.13
N MET A 337 -2.43 -9.68 -30.88
CA MET A 337 -3.76 -10.17 -30.53
C MET A 337 -4.86 -9.12 -30.69
N ALA A 338 -4.50 -7.85 -30.88
CA ALA A 338 -5.46 -6.76 -31.04
C ALA A 338 -5.81 -6.60 -32.54
N PRO A 339 -7.07 -6.81 -32.95
CA PRO A 339 -7.46 -6.84 -34.37
C PRO A 339 -7.10 -5.57 -35.15
N ASP A 340 -7.16 -4.42 -34.47
CA ASP A 340 -6.91 -3.10 -35.06
C ASP A 340 -5.59 -2.49 -34.57
N ALA A 341 -4.59 -3.28 -34.16
CA ALA A 341 -3.31 -2.74 -33.74
C ALA A 341 -2.39 -2.41 -34.92
N ASP A 342 -1.64 -1.31 -34.79
CA ASP A 342 -0.53 -1.01 -35.70
C ASP A 342 0.70 -1.82 -35.30
N LEU A 343 0.93 -2.95 -35.98
CA LEU A 343 2.06 -3.83 -35.72
C LEU A 343 3.41 -3.23 -36.14
N ALA A 344 3.40 -2.17 -36.96
CA ALA A 344 4.58 -1.46 -37.43
C ALA A 344 4.74 -0.09 -36.77
N TYR A 345 4.08 0.15 -35.62
CA TYR A 345 4.08 1.45 -34.93
C TYR A 345 5.48 2.02 -34.63
N TYR A 346 6.51 1.17 -34.57
CA TYR A 346 7.89 1.55 -34.30
C TYR A 346 8.65 2.11 -35.52
N ILE A 347 8.10 2.00 -36.73
CA ILE A 347 8.71 2.59 -37.94
C ILE A 347 8.55 4.11 -37.91
N ARG A 348 9.66 4.82 -38.19
CA ARG A 348 9.79 6.28 -38.10
C ARG A 348 10.44 6.80 -39.37
N GLN A 349 10.22 8.09 -39.69
CA GLN A 349 10.81 8.72 -40.89
C GLN A 349 12.35 8.84 -40.82
N ARG A 350 12.90 8.97 -39.61
CA ARG A 350 14.33 8.99 -39.29
C ARG A 350 14.52 8.59 -37.83
N ASP A 351 15.74 8.27 -37.43
CA ASP A 351 16.04 7.71 -36.11
C ASP A 351 15.64 8.58 -34.92
N ASP A 352 15.61 9.91 -35.08
CA ASP A 352 15.21 10.85 -34.02
C ASP A 352 13.77 11.36 -34.15
N ALA A 353 13.02 10.87 -35.12
CA ALA A 353 11.62 11.28 -35.28
C ALA A 353 10.74 10.70 -34.14
N PRO A 354 9.64 11.38 -33.77
CA PRO A 354 8.65 10.78 -32.90
C PRO A 354 7.98 9.58 -33.57
N ILE A 355 7.51 8.64 -32.76
CA ILE A 355 6.67 7.53 -33.22
C ILE A 355 5.39 8.11 -33.86
N ILE A 356 5.11 7.70 -35.09
CA ILE A 356 4.00 8.24 -35.91
C ILE A 356 2.73 7.39 -35.74
N GLY A 357 2.88 6.09 -35.45
CA GLY A 357 1.80 5.12 -35.25
C GLY A 357 1.31 5.01 -33.79
N ALA A 358 0.07 4.57 -33.61
CA ALA A 358 -0.49 4.29 -32.28
C ALA A 358 -0.54 2.79 -32.03
N LYS A 359 0.04 2.32 -30.92
CA LYS A 359 0.09 0.88 -30.57
C LYS A 359 -1.26 0.17 -30.80
N PHE A 360 -2.36 0.75 -30.31
CA PHE A 360 -3.67 0.09 -30.35
C PHE A 360 -4.62 0.60 -31.44
N VAL A 361 -4.13 1.40 -32.40
CA VAL A 361 -4.99 1.93 -33.47
C VAL A 361 -4.26 1.91 -34.79
N TYR A 362 -4.66 0.98 -35.66
CA TYR A 362 -4.29 0.94 -37.06
C TYR A 362 -5.08 2.02 -37.79
N LYS A 363 -4.43 3.14 -38.07
CA LYS A 363 -4.93 4.06 -39.08
C LYS A 363 -4.53 3.48 -40.42
N LYS A 364 -5.50 2.96 -41.17
CA LYS A 364 -5.33 2.59 -42.59
C LYS A 364 -4.56 3.73 -43.27
N ALA A 365 -3.30 3.45 -43.63
CA ALA A 365 -2.49 4.41 -44.35
C ALA A 365 -3.24 4.82 -45.62
N GLY A 366 -3.04 6.06 -46.06
CA GLY A 366 -3.69 6.62 -47.23
C GLY A 366 -3.48 5.79 -48.51
N PRO A 367 -4.01 6.27 -49.65
CA PRO A 367 -4.07 5.51 -50.91
C PRO A 367 -2.72 4.95 -51.42
N GLU A 368 -1.58 5.46 -50.93
CA GLU A 368 -0.24 5.01 -51.28
C GLU A 368 0.10 3.57 -50.80
N LEU A 369 -0.43 3.13 -49.66
CA LEU A 369 -0.25 1.74 -49.18
C LEU A 369 -1.29 0.77 -49.76
N ALA A 370 -2.43 1.30 -50.22
CA ALA A 370 -3.40 0.52 -51.02
C ALA A 370 -2.80 0.08 -52.36
N ALA A 371 -1.91 0.88 -52.95
CA ALA A 371 -1.20 0.52 -54.19
C ALA A 371 -0.25 -0.68 -54.00
N ILE A 372 0.42 -0.78 -52.85
CA ILE A 372 1.30 -1.92 -52.52
C ILE A 372 0.46 -3.20 -52.29
N ASN A 373 -0.68 -3.08 -51.61
CA ASN A 373 -1.59 -4.20 -51.37
C ASN A 373 -2.29 -4.74 -52.63
N MET A 374 -2.46 -3.95 -53.71
CA MET A 374 -3.02 -4.48 -54.96
C MET A 374 -2.05 -5.38 -55.72
N THR A 375 -0.74 -5.22 -55.54
CA THR A 375 0.27 -6.13 -56.09
C THR A 375 0.39 -7.44 -55.29
N ALA A 376 0.23 -7.39 -53.96
CA ALA A 376 0.27 -8.58 -53.10
C ALA A 376 -1.05 -9.38 -53.10
N ALA A 377 -2.20 -8.72 -53.25
CA ALA A 377 -3.50 -9.38 -53.30
C ALA A 377 -3.69 -10.30 -54.52
N LYS A 378 -2.93 -10.10 -55.60
CA LYS A 378 -2.89 -11.04 -56.73
C LYS A 378 -2.11 -12.33 -56.44
N ALA A 379 -1.31 -12.39 -55.37
CA ALA A 379 -0.50 -13.55 -55.03
C ALA A 379 -1.11 -14.43 -53.91
N SER A 380 -2.17 -13.97 -53.23
CA SER A 380 -2.69 -14.61 -52.01
C SER A 380 -4.07 -15.28 -52.15
N GLU A 381 -4.62 -15.41 -53.36
CA GLU A 381 -5.90 -16.12 -53.56
C GLU A 381 -5.80 -17.65 -53.36
N GLU A 382 -4.63 -18.22 -53.03
CA GLU A 382 -4.45 -19.68 -52.92
C GLU A 382 -4.05 -20.25 -51.54
N THR A 383 -3.96 -19.46 -50.46
CA THR A 383 -3.57 -20.03 -49.15
C THR A 383 -4.46 -19.60 -48.00
N THR A 384 -5.61 -20.26 -47.86
CA THR A 384 -6.37 -20.33 -46.61
C THR A 384 -5.58 -21.17 -45.60
N THR A 385 -4.90 -20.52 -44.67
CA THR A 385 -4.16 -21.24 -43.62
C THR A 385 -5.15 -21.75 -42.57
N ASP A 386 -5.39 -23.07 -42.59
CA ASP A 386 -6.23 -23.77 -41.62
C ASP A 386 -5.56 -23.81 -40.23
N VAL A 387 -5.98 -22.88 -39.36
CA VAL A 387 -5.52 -22.74 -37.96
C VAL A 387 -5.94 -23.90 -37.06
N SER A 388 -6.81 -24.82 -37.51
CA SER A 388 -7.21 -26.00 -36.72
C SER A 388 -6.11 -27.05 -36.55
N ARG A 389 -5.01 -26.96 -37.33
CA ARG A 389 -3.85 -27.86 -37.24
C ARG A 389 -2.79 -27.45 -36.22
N LEU A 390 -2.89 -26.25 -35.63
CA LEU A 390 -2.03 -25.85 -34.51
C LEU A 390 -2.51 -26.55 -33.23
N LYS A 391 -2.15 -27.83 -33.07
CA LYS A 391 -2.37 -28.56 -31.82
C LYS A 391 -1.46 -27.96 -30.74
N PHE A 392 -2.04 -27.12 -29.88
CA PHE A 392 -1.41 -26.67 -28.65
C PHE A 392 -1.35 -27.82 -27.65
N THR A 393 -0.21 -28.51 -27.58
CA THR A 393 0.02 -29.44 -26.48
C THR A 393 0.29 -28.64 -25.20
N ASN A 394 -0.71 -28.52 -24.32
CA ASN A 394 -0.44 -28.29 -22.91
C ASN A 394 0.34 -29.51 -22.42
N ARG A 395 1.67 -29.43 -22.40
CA ARG A 395 2.47 -30.38 -21.62
C ARG A 395 2.21 -30.05 -20.17
N SER A 396 1.38 -30.87 -19.53
CA SER A 396 1.31 -30.98 -18.08
C SER A 396 2.73 -31.14 -17.53
N VAL A 397 3.09 -30.26 -16.60
CA VAL A 397 4.31 -30.38 -15.81
C VAL A 397 4.12 -31.57 -14.86
N PRO A 398 5.04 -32.55 -14.78
CA PRO A 398 4.98 -33.58 -13.75
C PRO A 398 5.17 -32.95 -12.36
N GLY A 399 4.45 -33.50 -11.37
CA GLY A 399 4.23 -32.92 -10.05
C GLY A 399 5.44 -32.73 -9.15
#